data_AF-B5M7A0-F1
#
_entry.id   AF-B5M7A0-F1
#
_cell.length_a   1.000
_cell.length_b   1.000
_cell.length_c   1.000
_cell.angle_alpha   90.00
_cell.angle_beta   90.00
_cell.angle_gamma   90.00
#
_symmetry.space_group_name_H-M   'P 1'
#
loop_
_entity.id
_entity.type
_entity.pdbx_description
1 polymer ?
#
loop_
_entity_poly.entity_id
_entity_poly.type
_entity_poly.pdbx_seq_one_letter_code
_entity_poly.pdbx_strand_id
1 'polypeptide(L)'
;IVDAAMRQLNSTGWMHNRLRMITASFLVKDLLIDWREGERYFMSQLIDGDLAANNGGWQWAASTGTDAAPYFRIFNPTTQGEKFDHEGEFIRQWLPELRDVPGKVVHEPWKWAQKAGVTLDYPQPIVEHKEARVQTLAAYEAARKGK
;
A
#
# COMPACT_ATOMS: atom_id res chain seq x y z
N ILE A 1 0.99 -5.82 4.53
CA ILE A 1 1.11 -4.49 5.20
C ILE A 1 0.00 -3.52 4.79
N VAL A 2 -0.32 -3.40 3.50
CA VAL A 2 -1.42 -2.54 3.01
C VAL A 2 -2.74 -2.91 3.67
N ASP A 3 -3.12 -4.18 3.65
CA ASP A 3 -4.39 -4.64 4.24
C ASP A 3 -4.47 -4.39 5.75
N ALA A 4 -3.39 -4.65 6.48
CA ALA A 4 -3.29 -4.36 7.90
C ALA A 4 -3.49 -2.86 8.18
N ALA A 5 -2.89 -1.98 7.36
CA ALA A 5 -3.09 -0.54 7.46
C ALA A 5 -4.54 -0.15 7.18
N MET A 6 -5.16 -0.69 6.11
CA MET A 6 -6.55 -0.38 5.77
C MET A 6 -7.52 -0.85 6.85
N ARG A 7 -7.28 -2.01 7.48
CA ARG A 7 -8.07 -2.48 8.63
C ARG A 7 -7.85 -1.61 9.87
N GLN A 8 -6.62 -1.16 10.13
CA GLN A 8 -6.35 -0.21 11.22
C GLN A 8 -7.14 1.09 11.03
N LEU A 9 -7.08 1.67 9.83
CA LEU A 9 -7.81 2.90 9.51
C LEU A 9 -9.30 2.71 9.74
N ASN A 10 -9.89 1.66 9.18
CA ASN A 10 -11.35 1.44 9.26
C ASN A 10 -11.82 1.11 10.68
N SER A 11 -10.94 0.58 11.53
CA SER A 11 -11.29 0.21 12.90
C SER A 11 -11.08 1.35 13.90
N THR A 12 -10.09 2.23 13.66
CA THR A 12 -9.67 3.25 14.65
C THR A 12 -9.84 4.68 14.16
N GLY A 13 -10.05 4.88 12.85
CA GLY A 13 -10.01 6.18 12.20
C GLY A 13 -8.61 6.82 12.20
N TRP A 14 -7.56 6.07 12.55
CA TRP A 14 -6.19 6.57 12.56
C TRP A 14 -5.26 5.64 11.78
N MET A 15 -4.30 6.23 11.06
CA MET A 15 -3.25 5.49 10.36
C MET A 15 -1.93 6.21 10.51
N HIS A 16 -0.86 5.49 10.85
CA HIS A 16 0.50 6.04 10.91
C HIS A 16 0.94 6.59 9.54
N ASN A 17 1.67 7.72 9.51
CA ASN A 17 2.02 8.40 8.26
C ASN A 17 2.76 7.49 7.25
N ARG A 18 3.67 6.62 7.71
CA ARG A 18 4.35 5.66 6.82
C ARG A 18 3.35 4.72 6.12
N LEU A 19 2.31 4.28 6.83
CA LEU A 19 1.29 3.40 6.27
C LEU A 19 0.41 4.16 5.27
N ARG A 20 0.11 5.45 5.52
CA ARG A 20 -0.56 6.33 4.55
C ARG A 20 0.22 6.42 3.24
N MET A 21 1.54 6.61 3.33
CA MET A 21 2.40 6.65 2.14
C MET A 21 2.42 5.32 1.37
N ILE A 22 2.48 4.18 2.07
CA ILE A 22 2.50 2.84 1.45
C ILE A 22 1.16 2.55 0.76
N THR A 23 0.05 2.79 1.45
CA THR A 23 -1.31 2.56 0.92
C THR A 23 -1.63 3.48 -0.25
N ALA A 24 -1.27 4.76 -0.18
CA ALA A 24 -1.44 5.70 -1.27
C ALA A 24 -0.58 5.34 -2.49
N SER A 25 0.69 4.96 -2.28
CA SER A 25 1.54 4.47 -3.37
C SER A 25 0.94 3.22 -4.01
N PHE A 26 0.43 2.28 -3.23
CA PHE A 26 -0.17 1.05 -3.78
C PHE A 26 -1.40 1.36 -4.63
N LEU A 27 -2.33 2.20 -4.14
CA LEU A 27 -3.51 2.59 -4.90
C LEU A 27 -3.16 3.22 -6.26
N VAL A 28 -2.24 4.18 -6.25
CA VAL A 28 -1.90 4.96 -7.43
C VAL A 28 -0.97 4.20 -8.38
N LYS A 29 0.02 3.48 -7.85
CA LYS A 29 1.15 2.94 -8.63
C LYS A 29 1.06 1.45 -8.88
N ASP A 30 0.38 0.70 -8.03
CA ASP A 30 0.22 -0.74 -8.23
C ASP A 30 -1.14 -1.03 -8.87
N LEU A 31 -2.19 -0.28 -8.48
CA LEU A 31 -3.54 -0.45 -9.01
C LEU A 31 -3.93 0.54 -10.12
N LEU A 32 -3.11 1.57 -10.36
CA LEU A 32 -3.38 2.63 -11.35
C LEU A 32 -4.75 3.31 -11.16
N ILE A 33 -5.20 3.46 -9.91
CA ILE A 33 -6.45 4.13 -9.56
C ILE A 33 -6.20 5.63 -9.35
N ASP A 34 -7.19 6.47 -9.72
CA ASP A 34 -7.13 7.91 -9.49
C ASP A 34 -6.98 8.21 -7.99
N TRP A 35 -5.94 8.96 -7.64
CA TRP A 35 -5.61 9.34 -6.28
C TRP A 35 -6.74 10.09 -5.57
N ARG A 36 -7.62 10.78 -6.32
CA ARG A 36 -8.76 11.51 -5.76
C ARG A 36 -9.77 10.59 -5.07
N GLU A 37 -9.86 9.33 -5.50
CA GLU A 37 -10.72 8.33 -4.84
C GLU A 37 -10.15 7.97 -3.46
N GLY A 38 -8.83 7.80 -3.38
CA GLY A 38 -8.13 7.57 -2.13
C GLY A 38 -8.19 8.77 -1.17
N GLU A 39 -8.03 9.98 -1.71
CA GLU A 39 -8.15 11.24 -0.97
C GLU A 39 -9.52 11.36 -0.31
N ARG A 40 -10.59 11.18 -1.09
CA ARG A 40 -11.98 11.22 -0.59
C ARG A 40 -12.22 10.16 0.47
N TYR A 41 -11.69 8.94 0.27
CA TYR A 41 -11.83 7.86 1.25
C TYR A 41 -11.13 8.21 2.56
N PHE A 42 -9.87 8.66 2.50
CA PHE A 42 -9.10 9.06 3.68
C PHE A 42 -9.80 10.18 4.44
N MET A 43 -10.31 11.19 3.75
CA MET A 43 -11.06 12.29 4.35
C MET A 43 -12.32 11.80 5.09
N SER A 44 -12.96 10.73 4.61
CA SER A 44 -14.16 10.16 5.25
C SER A 44 -13.86 9.30 6.49
N GLN A 45 -12.63 8.80 6.65
CA GLN A 45 -12.27 7.84 7.70
C GLN A 45 -11.36 8.43 8.78
N LEU A 46 -10.48 9.37 8.41
CA LEU A 46 -9.46 9.88 9.30
C LEU A 46 -10.03 10.83 10.34
N ILE A 47 -9.86 10.51 11.63
CA ILE A 47 -10.19 11.43 12.74
C ILE A 47 -9.33 12.70 12.72
N ASP A 48 -8.14 12.60 12.13
CA ASP A 48 -7.19 13.71 11.93
C ASP A 48 -7.21 14.23 10.48
N GLY A 49 -8.31 14.00 9.76
CA GLY A 49 -8.50 14.46 8.39
C GLY A 49 -8.39 15.98 8.28
N ASP A 50 -7.32 16.44 7.64
CA ASP A 50 -7.11 17.84 7.25
C ASP A 50 -7.00 17.94 5.73
N LEU A 51 -7.69 18.91 5.12
CA LEU A 51 -7.77 19.03 3.67
C LEU A 51 -6.39 19.28 3.04
N ALA A 52 -5.58 20.16 3.63
CA ALA A 52 -4.28 20.52 3.07
C ALA A 52 -3.30 19.34 3.18
N ALA A 53 -3.23 18.72 4.35
CA ALA A 53 -2.35 17.58 4.61
C ALA A 53 -2.76 16.35 3.79
N ASN A 54 -4.06 16.03 3.72
CA ASN A 54 -4.57 14.90 2.95
C ASN A 54 -4.30 15.09 1.46
N ASN A 55 -4.70 16.23 0.90
CA ASN A 55 -4.52 16.53 -0.51
C ASN A 55 -3.04 16.55 -0.91
N GLY A 56 -2.19 17.21 -0.10
CA GLY A 56 -0.74 17.25 -0.33
C GLY A 56 -0.09 15.86 -0.30
N GLY A 57 -0.47 15.01 0.65
CA GLY A 57 0.02 13.63 0.74
C GLY A 57 -0.38 12.77 -0.45
N TRP A 58 -1.61 12.90 -0.93
CA TRP A 58 -2.08 12.18 -2.12
C TRP A 58 -1.45 12.69 -3.41
N GLN A 59 -1.31 14.01 -3.59
CA GLN A 59 -0.58 14.58 -4.73
C GLN A 59 0.88 14.10 -4.76
N TRP A 60 1.53 14.08 -3.58
CA TRP A 60 2.89 13.58 -3.43
C TRP A 60 3.02 12.13 -3.91
N ALA A 61 2.11 11.24 -3.48
CA ALA A 61 2.07 9.85 -3.91
C ALA A 61 1.73 9.71 -5.41
N ALA A 62 0.88 10.60 -5.94
CA ALA A 62 0.49 10.67 -7.35
C ALA A 62 1.59 11.20 -8.28
N SER A 63 2.72 11.64 -7.74
CA SER A 63 3.78 12.32 -8.52
C SER A 63 3.26 13.57 -9.24
N THR A 64 2.35 14.30 -8.59
CA THR A 64 1.80 15.58 -9.05
C THR A 64 2.02 16.67 -8.00
N GLY A 65 1.98 17.94 -8.41
CA GLY A 65 2.15 19.07 -7.49
C GLY A 65 3.61 19.50 -7.28
N THR A 66 3.80 20.40 -6.32
CA THR A 66 5.05 21.21 -6.17
C THR A 66 6.23 20.43 -5.58
N ASP A 67 6.00 19.43 -4.73
CA ASP A 67 7.06 18.61 -4.11
C ASP A 67 6.79 17.11 -4.31
N ALA A 68 6.48 16.72 -5.54
CA ALA A 68 5.98 15.38 -5.81
C ALA A 68 7.07 14.30 -5.71
N ALA A 69 6.73 13.11 -5.21
CA ALA A 69 7.62 11.96 -5.34
C ALA A 69 7.91 11.70 -6.83
N PRO A 70 9.16 11.42 -7.25
CA PRO A 70 9.43 11.10 -8.64
C PRO A 70 8.60 9.91 -9.12
N TYR A 71 8.04 9.96 -10.34
CA TYR A 71 7.09 8.94 -10.83
C TYR A 71 7.63 7.51 -10.83
N PHE A 72 8.95 7.35 -10.95
CA PHE A 72 9.64 6.05 -10.91
C PHE A 72 9.87 5.51 -9.49
N ARG A 73 9.62 6.33 -8.46
CA ARG A 73 9.61 5.91 -7.05
C ARG A 73 8.28 5.22 -6.77
N ILE A 74 8.30 3.90 -6.90
CA ILE A 74 7.16 3.01 -6.64
C ILE A 74 7.56 2.15 -5.46
N PHE A 75 6.80 2.22 -4.37
CA PHE A 75 7.09 1.42 -3.17
C PHE A 75 6.66 -0.02 -3.37
N ASN A 76 7.55 -0.97 -3.08
CA ASN A 76 7.18 -2.37 -2.97
C ASN A 76 6.57 -2.60 -1.58
N PRO A 77 5.28 -2.97 -1.47
CA PRO A 77 4.64 -3.16 -0.17
C PRO A 77 5.33 -4.21 0.71
N THR A 78 5.86 -5.28 0.11
CA THR A 78 6.59 -6.34 0.83
C THR A 78 7.83 -5.76 1.50
N THR A 79 8.70 -5.07 0.74
CA THR A 79 9.96 -4.55 1.29
C THR A 79 9.72 -3.40 2.27
N GLN A 80 8.63 -2.63 2.11
CA GLN A 80 8.21 -1.67 3.11
C GLN A 80 7.75 -2.36 4.40
N GLY A 81 7.00 -3.47 4.29
CA GLY A 81 6.63 -4.32 5.43
C GLY A 81 7.87 -4.82 6.17
N GLU A 82 8.79 -5.50 5.48
CA GLU A 82 10.02 -6.04 6.05
C GLU A 82 10.89 -5.00 6.77
N LYS A 83 10.84 -3.75 6.30
CA LYS A 83 11.61 -2.63 6.86
C LYS A 83 10.96 -2.00 8.09
N PHE A 84 9.64 -1.85 8.10
CA PHE A 84 8.92 -1.08 9.12
C PHE A 84 8.13 -1.92 10.12
N ASP A 85 7.92 -3.21 9.81
CA ASP A 85 7.25 -4.19 10.63
C ASP A 85 8.04 -5.51 10.57
N HIS A 86 9.31 -5.46 10.98
CA HIS A 86 10.31 -6.49 10.66
C HIS A 86 9.90 -7.92 11.00
N GLU A 87 9.33 -8.11 12.18
CA GLU A 87 8.85 -9.41 12.64
C GLU A 87 7.39 -9.67 12.26
N GLY A 88 6.69 -8.68 11.70
CA GLY A 88 5.31 -8.79 11.25
C GLY A 88 4.26 -8.68 12.35
N GLU A 89 4.61 -8.10 13.49
CA GLU A 89 3.72 -7.95 14.65
C GLU A 89 2.50 -7.10 14.31
N PHE A 90 2.71 -5.97 13.62
CA PHE A 90 1.63 -5.10 13.21
C PHE A 90 0.70 -5.80 12.21
N ILE A 91 1.26 -6.55 11.25
CA ILE A 91 0.45 -7.34 10.32
C ILE A 91 -0.43 -8.34 11.06
N ARG A 92 0.11 -9.12 12.00
CA ARG A 92 -0.67 -10.13 12.75
C ARG A 92 -1.70 -9.54 13.70
N GLN A 93 -1.44 -8.34 14.21
CA GLN A 93 -2.40 -7.61 15.03
C GLN A 93 -3.69 -7.31 14.25
N TRP A 94 -3.55 -6.87 12.98
CA TRP A 94 -4.69 -6.42 12.17
C TRP A 94 -5.24 -7.50 11.21
N LEU A 95 -4.46 -8.53 10.93
CA LEU A 95 -4.83 -9.69 10.10
C LEU A 95 -4.78 -10.96 10.95
N PRO A 96 -5.79 -11.25 11.78
CA PRO A 96 -5.81 -12.43 12.65
C PRO A 96 -5.69 -13.76 11.88
N GLU A 97 -6.13 -13.81 10.63
CA GLU A 97 -5.95 -14.96 9.73
C GLU A 97 -4.48 -15.28 9.39
N LEU A 98 -3.57 -14.33 9.63
CA LEU A 98 -2.12 -14.50 9.43
C LEU A 98 -1.35 -14.69 10.75
N ARG A 99 -2.06 -14.84 11.89
CA ARG A 99 -1.44 -14.90 13.22
C ARG A 99 -0.42 -16.03 13.36
N ASP A 100 -0.68 -17.17 12.74
CA ASP A 100 0.18 -18.35 12.86
C ASP A 100 1.30 -18.39 11.80
N VAL A 101 1.36 -17.39 10.91
CA VAL A 101 2.44 -17.29 9.92
C VAL A 101 3.71 -16.82 10.62
N PRO A 102 4.82 -17.59 10.58
CA PRO A 102 5.99 -17.32 11.42
C PRO A 102 6.86 -16.17 10.91
N GLY A 103 7.48 -15.41 11.81
CA GLY A 103 8.52 -14.41 11.52
C GLY A 103 8.25 -13.51 10.30
N LYS A 104 9.30 -13.28 9.50
CA LYS A 104 9.28 -12.32 8.39
C LYS A 104 8.51 -12.82 7.16
N VAL A 105 8.19 -14.12 7.09
CA VAL A 105 7.47 -14.66 5.92
C VAL A 105 6.01 -14.20 5.86
N VAL A 106 5.50 -13.57 6.91
CA VAL A 106 4.18 -12.92 6.92
C VAL A 106 4.07 -11.72 5.98
N HIS A 107 5.19 -11.21 5.43
CA HIS A 107 5.14 -10.22 4.36
C HIS A 107 4.83 -10.83 2.98
N GLU A 108 5.01 -12.15 2.82
CA GLU A 108 4.65 -12.90 1.61
C GLU A 108 3.95 -14.23 1.98
N PRO A 109 2.81 -14.18 2.69
CA PRO A 109 2.21 -15.36 3.33
C PRO A 109 1.81 -16.44 2.32
N TRP A 110 1.44 -16.06 1.09
CA TRP A 110 1.08 -16.99 0.01
C TRP A 110 2.25 -17.89 -0.42
N LYS A 111 3.48 -17.36 -0.48
CA LYS A 111 4.67 -18.15 -0.84
C LYS A 111 5.02 -19.15 0.25
N TRP A 112 4.91 -18.71 1.50
CA TRP A 112 5.12 -19.59 2.65
C TRP A 112 4.08 -20.71 2.69
N ALA A 113 2.80 -20.38 2.54
CA ALA A 113 1.69 -21.33 2.53
C ALA A 113 1.88 -22.41 1.46
N GLN A 114 2.26 -22.01 0.24
CA GLN A 114 2.59 -22.93 -0.85
C GLN A 114 3.76 -23.86 -0.48
N LYS A 115 4.84 -23.33 0.08
CA LYS A 115 6.02 -24.12 0.47
C LYS A 115 5.73 -25.07 1.65
N ALA A 116 4.89 -24.63 2.58
CA ALA A 116 4.50 -25.40 3.76
C ALA A 116 3.38 -26.42 3.49
N GLY A 117 2.71 -26.33 2.33
CA GLY A 117 1.54 -27.16 2.02
C GLY A 117 0.32 -26.81 2.89
N VAL A 118 0.21 -25.57 3.34
CA VAL A 118 -0.88 -25.07 4.21
C VAL A 118 -1.82 -24.19 3.39
N THR A 119 -3.11 -24.27 3.66
CA THR A 119 -4.11 -23.33 3.12
C THR A 119 -4.32 -22.20 4.11
N LEU A 120 -4.22 -20.95 3.63
CA LEU A 120 -4.53 -19.76 4.42
C LEU A 120 -5.94 -19.27 4.09
N ASP A 121 -6.69 -18.86 5.11
CA ASP A 121 -7.92 -18.07 4.95
C ASP A 121 -7.58 -16.58 4.71
N TYR A 122 -6.70 -16.34 3.73
CA TYR A 122 -6.24 -15.02 3.34
C TYR A 122 -6.04 -14.98 1.82
N PRO A 123 -6.51 -13.93 1.12
CA PRO A 123 -6.51 -13.91 -0.33
C PRO A 123 -5.10 -13.91 -0.92
N GLN A 124 -5.02 -14.37 -2.17
CA GLN A 124 -3.83 -14.18 -3.01
C GLN A 124 -3.67 -12.68 -3.36
N PRO A 125 -2.44 -12.21 -3.65
CA PRO A 125 -2.22 -10.84 -4.10
C PRO A 125 -3.07 -10.51 -5.33
N ILE A 126 -3.75 -9.35 -5.30
CA ILE A 126 -4.57 -8.87 -6.42
C ILE A 126 -3.75 -8.40 -7.62
N VAL A 127 -2.46 -8.15 -7.41
CA VAL A 127 -1.52 -7.70 -8.43
C VAL A 127 -0.11 -8.20 -8.12
N GLU A 128 0.66 -8.54 -9.14
CA GLU A 128 2.10 -8.83 -9.01
C GLU A 128 2.88 -7.51 -9.13
N HIS A 129 3.68 -7.19 -8.10
CA HIS A 129 4.30 -5.87 -7.99
C HIS A 129 5.31 -5.56 -9.10
N LYS A 130 6.07 -6.54 -9.58
CA LYS A 130 7.04 -6.31 -10.67
C LYS A 130 6.32 -5.99 -11.97
N GLU A 131 5.24 -6.69 -12.26
CA GLU A 131 4.39 -6.42 -13.42
C GLU A 131 3.73 -5.03 -13.31
N ALA A 132 3.12 -4.73 -12.16
CA ALA A 132 2.51 -3.42 -11.90
C ALA A 132 3.52 -2.27 -12.05
N ARG A 133 4.74 -2.46 -11.55
CA ARG A 133 5.82 -1.48 -11.70
C ARG A 133 6.13 -1.20 -13.17
N VAL A 134 6.21 -2.24 -14.01
CA VAL A 134 6.46 -2.08 -15.46
C VAL A 134 5.30 -1.33 -16.13
N GLN A 135 4.06 -1.72 -15.82
CA GLN A 135 2.86 -1.08 -16.37
C GLN A 135 2.80 0.41 -16.00
N THR A 136 3.09 0.74 -14.74
CA THR A 136 3.07 2.12 -14.26
C THR A 136 4.13 2.98 -14.92
N LEU A 137 5.36 2.48 -15.08
CA LEU A 137 6.41 3.20 -15.80
C LEU A 137 6.03 3.42 -17.27
N ALA A 138 5.42 2.43 -17.91
CA ALA A 138 4.94 2.55 -19.29
C ALA A 138 3.81 3.59 -19.42
N ALA A 139 2.85 3.59 -18.49
CA ALA A 139 1.76 4.57 -18.46
C ALA A 139 2.27 6.01 -18.29
N TYR A 140 3.23 6.23 -17.40
CA TYR A 140 3.89 7.53 -17.24
C TYR A 140 4.63 7.97 -18.51
N GLU A 141 5.37 7.06 -19.15
CA GLU A 141 6.09 7.37 -20.39
C GLU A 141 5.12 7.72 -21.54
N ALA A 142 3.99 7.02 -21.63
CA ALA A 142 2.93 7.34 -22.59
C ALA A 142 2.32 8.73 -22.32
N ALA A 143 1.97 9.04 -21.06
CA ALA A 143 1.45 10.34 -20.67
C ALA A 143 2.43 11.49 -20.93
N ARG A 144 3.75 11.22 -20.82
CA ARG A 144 4.81 12.19 -21.13
C ARG A 144 4.94 12.47 -22.63
N LYS A 145 4.75 11.44 -23.48
CA LYS A 145 4.81 11.55 -24.95
C LYS A 145 3.54 12.12 -25.58
N GLY A 146 2.41 12.04 -24.88
CA GLY A 146 1.13 12.61 -25.32
C GLY A 146 0.98 14.12 -25.04
N LYS A 147 2.03 14.78 -24.54
CA LYS A 147 2.15 16.24 -24.47
C LYS A 147 2.88 16.76 -25.70
#